data_AF-A0A015MKW5-F1
#
_entry.id   AF-A0A015MKW5-F1
#
_cell.length_a   1.000
_cell.length_b   1.000
_cell.length_c   1.000
_cell.angle_alpha   90.00
_cell.angle_beta   90.00
_cell.angle_gamma   90.00
#
_symmetry.space_group_name_H-M   'P 1'
#
loop_
_entity.id
_entity.type
_entity.pdbx_description
1 polymer ?
#
loop_
_entity_poly.entity_id
_entity_poly.type
_entity_poly.pdbx_seq_one_letter_code
_entity_poly.pdbx_strand_id
1 'polypeptide(L)'
;MYGQTKLEEISTFFLLKHISFGGIVDTYLHPKQMKFLSKRLSNYTVFSSNLDTSKQILSSSGVSLFIENSLASHVQDFKSHSSRLLSVDLYFKGNVKLRIFVIYIPPPAESVLRTDTIDLLIQQLILTKQAGFYHAVCGDFNMHLDKYYPIYFNQPQIASKHIH
;
A
#
# COMPACT_ATOMS: atom_id res chain seq x y z
N MET A 1 -31.74 -7.08 -8.20
CA MET A 1 -30.37 -7.62 -8.00
C MET A 1 -29.46 -6.45 -7.66
N TYR A 2 -28.99 -6.33 -6.42
CA TYR A 2 -27.91 -5.39 -6.12
C TYR A 2 -26.64 -5.97 -6.77
N GLY A 3 -26.05 -5.24 -7.72
CA GLY A 3 -24.82 -5.66 -8.39
C GLY A 3 -23.67 -5.86 -7.39
N GLN A 4 -22.81 -6.82 -7.66
CA GLN A 4 -21.61 -7.08 -6.88
C GLN A 4 -20.72 -5.84 -6.92
N THR A 5 -20.24 -5.38 -5.76
CA THR A 5 -19.34 -4.23 -5.71
C THR A 5 -17.94 -4.64 -6.15
N LYS A 6 -17.14 -3.71 -6.67
CA LYS A 6 -15.75 -3.98 -7.07
C LYS A 6 -14.92 -4.58 -5.93
N LEU A 7 -15.21 -4.18 -4.70
CA LEU A 7 -14.57 -4.70 -3.48
C LEU A 7 -14.87 -6.19 -3.26
N GLU A 8 -16.10 -6.63 -3.54
CA GLU A 8 -16.50 -8.04 -3.43
C GLU A 8 -15.86 -8.89 -4.54
N GLU A 9 -15.70 -8.34 -5.75
CA GLU A 9 -14.94 -8.99 -6.82
C GLU A 9 -13.47 -9.17 -6.43
N ILE A 10 -12.83 -8.12 -5.88
CA ILE A 10 -11.44 -8.17 -5.41
C ILE A 10 -11.28 -9.22 -4.31
N SER A 11 -12.18 -9.24 -3.33
CA SER A 11 -12.17 -10.24 -2.26
C SER A 11 -12.34 -11.66 -2.78
N THR A 12 -13.25 -11.86 -3.76
CA THR A 12 -13.44 -13.15 -4.42
C THR A 12 -12.18 -13.58 -5.18
N PHE A 13 -11.55 -12.66 -5.90
CA PHE A 13 -10.30 -12.91 -6.60
C PHE A 13 -9.16 -13.28 -5.64
N PHE A 14 -9.01 -12.55 -4.53
CA PHE A 14 -8.01 -12.85 -3.51
C PHE A 14 -8.21 -14.24 -2.91
N LEU A 15 -9.46 -14.61 -2.62
CA LEU A 15 -9.79 -15.94 -2.13
C LEU A 15 -9.41 -17.03 -3.15
N LEU A 16 -9.80 -16.85 -4.42
CA LEU A 16 -9.53 -17.80 -5.51
C LEU A 16 -8.03 -17.95 -5.82
N LYS A 17 -7.24 -16.91 -5.56
CA LYS A 17 -5.78 -16.90 -5.78
C LYS A 17 -4.98 -17.18 -4.51
N HIS A 18 -5.64 -17.50 -3.39
CA HIS A 18 -5.00 -17.74 -2.10
C HIS A 18 -4.08 -16.59 -1.67
N ILE A 19 -4.53 -15.35 -1.84
CA ILE A 19 -3.78 -14.16 -1.47
C ILE A 19 -3.98 -13.90 0.02
N SER A 20 -2.92 -14.03 0.81
CA SER A 20 -2.99 -13.75 2.25
C SER A 20 -2.90 -12.25 2.60
N PHE A 21 -2.16 -11.48 1.79
CA PHE A 21 -1.98 -10.04 1.93
C PHE A 21 -2.23 -9.35 0.59
N GLY A 22 -3.22 -8.47 0.51
CA GLY A 22 -3.58 -7.76 -0.72
C GLY A 22 -3.60 -6.24 -0.52
N GLY A 23 -2.64 -5.55 -1.13
CA GLY A 23 -2.61 -4.09 -1.17
C GLY A 23 -3.45 -3.56 -2.33
N ILE A 24 -4.40 -2.68 -2.05
CA ILE A 24 -5.21 -1.98 -3.04
C ILE A 24 -4.94 -0.48 -2.92
N VAL A 25 -4.69 0.17 -4.05
CA VAL A 25 -4.50 1.62 -4.16
C VAL A 25 -5.68 2.24 -4.89
N ASP A 26 -5.80 3.57 -4.82
CA ASP A 26 -6.84 4.32 -5.52
C ASP A 26 -8.25 3.79 -5.23
N THR A 27 -8.56 3.64 -3.94
CA THR A 27 -9.84 3.08 -3.51
C THR A 27 -10.98 4.08 -3.62
N TYR A 28 -10.71 5.40 -3.57
CA TYR A 28 -11.70 6.49 -3.59
C TYR A 28 -12.85 6.33 -2.58
N LEU A 29 -12.63 5.54 -1.51
CA LEU A 29 -13.66 5.20 -0.55
C LEU A 29 -13.45 5.92 0.77
N HIS A 30 -14.50 6.59 1.25
CA HIS A 30 -14.48 7.23 2.55
C HIS A 30 -14.34 6.16 3.65
N PRO A 31 -13.56 6.36 4.73
CA PRO A 31 -13.33 5.33 5.77
C PRO A 31 -14.63 4.77 6.36
N LYS A 32 -15.65 5.62 6.53
CA LYS A 32 -17.00 5.19 6.96
C LYS A 32 -17.61 4.17 6.00
N GLN A 33 -17.55 4.40 4.69
CA GLN A 33 -18.07 3.48 3.68
C GLN A 33 -17.28 2.17 3.70
N MET A 34 -15.95 2.26 3.76
CA MET A 34 -15.10 1.08 3.84
C MET A 34 -15.40 0.23 5.08
N LYS A 35 -15.66 0.85 6.24
CA LYS A 35 -16.06 0.13 7.46
C LYS A 35 -17.38 -0.65 7.30
N PHE A 36 -18.32 -0.16 6.48
CA PHE A 36 -19.55 -0.89 6.18
C PHE A 36 -19.30 -2.00 5.16
N LEU A 37 -18.52 -1.73 4.12
CA LEU A 37 -18.25 -2.69 3.06
C LEU A 37 -17.35 -3.85 3.54
N SER A 38 -16.37 -3.57 4.40
CA SER A 38 -15.47 -4.60 4.94
C SER A 38 -16.20 -5.64 5.77
N LYS A 39 -17.30 -5.28 6.44
CA LYS A 39 -18.16 -6.24 7.15
C LYS A 39 -18.80 -7.29 6.25
N ARG A 40 -18.94 -7.00 4.95
CA ARG A 40 -19.47 -7.96 3.96
C ARG A 40 -18.40 -8.95 3.49
N LEU A 41 -17.13 -8.73 3.84
CA LEU A 41 -16.01 -9.56 3.41
C LEU A 41 -15.68 -10.59 4.51
N SER A 42 -16.29 -11.77 4.44
CA SER A 42 -16.16 -12.78 5.50
C SER A 42 -14.77 -13.40 5.63
N ASN A 43 -13.90 -13.26 4.63
CA ASN A 43 -12.58 -13.93 4.57
C ASN A 43 -11.40 -13.00 4.84
N TYR A 44 -11.62 -11.68 4.82
CA TYR A 44 -10.57 -10.68 4.92
C TYR A 44 -10.91 -9.59 5.92
N THR A 45 -9.92 -9.21 6.71
CA THR A 45 -9.93 -7.99 7.51
C THR A 45 -9.27 -6.89 6.68
N VAL A 46 -9.95 -5.76 6.54
CA VAL A 46 -9.50 -4.64 5.69
C VAL A 46 -9.13 -3.45 6.54
N PHE A 47 -7.89 -2.98 6.37
CA PHE A 47 -7.36 -1.75 6.92
C PHE A 47 -7.31 -0.71 5.82
N SER A 48 -7.64 0.55 6.09
CA SER A 48 -7.70 1.58 5.04
C SER A 48 -7.31 2.94 5.57
N SER A 49 -6.58 3.69 4.76
CA SER A 49 -6.13 5.03 5.11
C SER A 49 -7.32 5.98 5.28
N ASN A 50 -7.13 7.00 6.10
CA ASN A 50 -8.02 8.14 6.15
C ASN A 50 -7.94 8.92 4.83
N LEU A 51 -9.05 9.49 4.36
CA LEU A 51 -9.00 10.43 3.25
C LEU A 51 -8.58 11.81 3.76
N ASP A 52 -7.84 12.55 2.94
CA ASP A 52 -7.58 13.97 3.20
C ASP A 52 -8.86 14.77 2.89
N THR A 53 -9.61 15.13 3.94
CA THR A 53 -10.83 15.93 3.81
C THR A 53 -10.56 17.43 3.83
N SER A 54 -9.31 17.85 4.04
CA SER A 54 -8.95 19.27 4.19
C SER A 54 -8.93 20.02 2.85
N LYS A 55 -8.66 19.29 1.76
CA LYS A 55 -8.79 19.79 0.40
C LYS A 55 -10.18 19.36 -0.09
N GLN A 56 -11.07 20.32 -0.36
CA GLN A 56 -12.35 20.07 -1.08
C GLN A 56 -12.15 19.40 -2.45
N ILE A 57 -10.91 19.30 -2.91
CA ILE A 57 -10.53 18.55 -4.09
C ILE A 57 -10.60 17.06 -3.71
N LEU A 58 -11.48 16.36 -4.42
CA LEU A 58 -11.52 14.91 -4.65
C LEU A 58 -10.14 14.40 -5.11
N SER A 59 -9.12 14.51 -4.28
CA SER A 59 -7.82 13.94 -4.58
C SER A 59 -8.00 12.44 -4.56
N SER A 60 -7.85 11.87 -5.75
CA SER A 60 -7.75 10.46 -6.05
C SER A 60 -6.80 9.77 -5.08
N SER A 61 -7.36 9.22 -4.01
CA SER A 61 -6.55 8.73 -2.92
C SER A 61 -7.32 7.70 -2.11
N GLY A 62 -6.56 6.90 -1.37
CA GLY A 62 -7.07 5.83 -0.55
C GLY A 62 -6.28 4.57 -0.83
N VAL A 63 -5.60 4.08 0.20
CA VAL A 63 -4.91 2.80 0.17
C VAL A 63 -5.54 1.87 1.19
N SER A 64 -5.60 0.58 0.86
CA SER A 64 -6.20 -0.45 1.70
C SER A 64 -5.31 -1.69 1.72
N LEU A 65 -5.21 -2.32 2.88
CA LEU A 65 -4.58 -3.63 3.04
C LEU A 65 -5.64 -4.65 3.46
N PHE A 66 -5.77 -5.69 2.66
CA PHE A 66 -6.56 -6.87 2.96
C PHE A 66 -5.64 -7.90 3.60
N ILE A 67 -6.04 -8.42 4.75
CA ILE A 67 -5.34 -9.48 5.46
C ILE A 67 -6.33 -10.63 5.65
N GLU A 68 -5.96 -11.82 5.20
CA GLU A 68 -6.76 -13.02 5.43
C GLU A 68 -7.06 -13.19 6.91
N ASN A 69 -8.30 -13.55 7.26
CA ASN A 69 -8.76 -13.55 8.66
C ASN A 69 -7.95 -14.48 9.57
N SER A 70 -7.38 -15.56 9.03
CA SER A 70 -6.46 -16.45 9.75
C SER A 70 -5.23 -15.70 10.28
N LEU A 71 -4.76 -14.69 9.55
CA LEU A 71 -3.60 -13.86 9.90
C LEU A 71 -3.98 -12.57 10.63
N ALA A 72 -5.23 -12.15 10.55
CA ALA A 72 -5.71 -10.92 11.19
C ALA A 72 -5.54 -10.92 12.72
N SER A 73 -5.54 -12.09 13.35
CA SER A 73 -5.26 -12.24 14.79
C SER A 73 -3.84 -11.84 15.21
N HIS A 74 -2.90 -11.80 14.26
CA HIS A 74 -1.53 -11.35 14.51
C HIS A 74 -1.38 -9.83 14.47
N VAL A 75 -2.37 -9.10 13.94
CA VAL A 75 -2.31 -7.65 13.83
C VAL A 75 -2.29 -7.02 15.23
N GLN A 76 -1.28 -6.19 15.49
CA GLN A 76 -1.11 -5.47 16.76
C GLN A 76 -1.38 -3.98 16.62
N ASP A 77 -1.00 -3.39 15.50
CA ASP A 77 -1.18 -1.97 15.26
C ASP A 77 -1.48 -1.69 13.78
N PHE A 78 -2.20 -0.60 13.55
CA PHE A 78 -2.50 -0.05 12.23
C PHE A 78 -2.33 1.46 12.28
N LYS A 79 -1.61 2.00 11.30
CA LYS A 79 -1.42 3.44 11.17
C LYS A 79 -1.68 3.91 9.76
N SER A 80 -2.60 4.87 9.65
CA SER A 80 -2.76 5.70 8.45
C SER A 80 -1.80 6.88 8.56
N HIS A 81 -0.69 6.86 7.82
CA HIS A 81 0.31 7.95 7.84
C HIS A 81 -0.15 9.13 6.99
N SER A 82 -0.80 8.84 5.87
CA SER A 82 -1.48 9.80 5.00
C SER A 82 -2.62 9.10 4.26
N SER A 83 -3.31 9.78 3.35
CA SER A 83 -4.29 9.16 2.46
C SER A 83 -3.70 8.23 1.40
N ARG A 84 -2.36 8.21 1.28
CA ARG A 84 -1.60 7.47 0.28
C ARG A 84 -0.60 6.48 0.89
N LEU A 85 -0.46 6.46 2.21
CA LEU A 85 0.45 5.55 2.92
C LEU A 85 -0.19 5.06 4.21
N LEU A 86 -0.27 3.73 4.35
CA LEU A 86 -0.60 3.07 5.60
C LEU A 86 0.44 2.00 5.96
N SER A 87 0.45 1.61 7.23
CA SER A 87 1.17 0.44 7.69
C SER A 87 0.34 -0.42 8.64
N VAL A 88 0.55 -1.72 8.60
CA VAL A 88 -0.02 -2.68 9.56
C VAL A 88 1.10 -3.53 10.17
N ASP A 89 1.07 -3.66 11.48
CA ASP A 89 2.05 -4.39 12.27
C ASP A 89 1.47 -5.75 12.67
N LEU A 90 2.22 -6.82 12.37
CA LEU A 90 1.87 -8.18 12.69
C LEU A 90 2.94 -8.82 13.57
N TYR A 91 2.54 -9.39 14.70
CA TYR A 91 3.44 -10.10 15.61
C TYR A 91 3.17 -11.60 15.54
N PHE A 92 4.21 -12.35 15.22
CA PHE A 92 4.18 -13.80 15.12
C PHE A 92 4.95 -14.44 16.27
N LYS A 93 4.72 -15.74 16.46
CA LYS A 93 5.48 -16.55 17.42
C LYS A 93 6.98 -16.50 17.08
N GLY A 94 7.82 -16.67 18.11
CA GLY A 94 9.27 -16.58 17.96
C GLY A 94 9.80 -15.14 17.88
N ASN A 95 9.06 -14.16 18.43
CA ASN A 95 9.44 -12.74 18.46
C ASN A 95 9.67 -12.15 17.05
N VAL A 96 8.92 -12.62 16.06
CA VAL A 96 8.98 -12.11 14.69
C VAL A 96 7.96 -10.98 14.54
N LYS A 97 8.47 -9.79 14.20
CA LYS A 97 7.65 -8.60 13.94
C LYS A 97 7.72 -8.24 12.47
N LEU A 98 6.57 -8.14 11.81
CA LEU A 98 6.44 -7.76 10.41
C LEU A 98 5.61 -6.48 10.32
N ARG A 99 6.09 -5.51 9.54
CA ARG A 99 5.30 -4.32 9.17
C ARG A 99 5.10 -4.29 7.66
N ILE A 100 3.84 -4.27 7.22
CA ILE A 100 3.49 -4.18 5.81
C ILE A 100 3.04 -2.76 5.52
N PHE A 101 3.63 -2.14 4.51
CA PHE A 101 3.25 -0.84 3.99
C PHE A 101 2.47 -0.98 2.69
N VAL A 102 1.38 -0.23 2.55
CA VAL A 102 0.71 0.00 1.26
C VAL A 102 0.89 1.45 0.90
N ILE A 103 1.47 1.71 -0.28
CA ILE A 103 1.74 3.06 -0.76
C ILE A 103 1.15 3.31 -2.14
N TYR A 104 0.68 4.52 -2.35
CA TYR A 104 0.40 5.06 -3.67
C TYR A 104 1.22 6.33 -3.89
N ILE A 105 2.31 6.22 -4.64
CA ILE A 105 3.15 7.38 -4.96
C ILE A 105 2.48 8.13 -6.14
N PRO A 106 2.19 9.43 -6.01
CA PRO A 106 1.59 10.23 -7.09
C PRO A 106 2.40 10.19 -8.40
N PRO A 107 1.75 10.40 -9.56
CA PRO A 107 2.44 10.49 -10.84
C PRO A 107 3.46 11.66 -10.85
N PRO A 108 4.46 11.62 -11.75
CA PRO A 108 5.51 12.65 -11.82
C PRO A 108 5.02 14.10 -11.98
N ALA A 109 3.81 14.29 -12.53
CA ALA A 109 3.18 15.60 -12.66
C ALA A 109 2.85 16.28 -11.32
N GLU A 110 2.65 15.49 -10.25
CA GLU A 110 2.38 15.97 -8.89
C GLU A 110 3.67 16.00 -8.05
N SER A 111 4.70 16.68 -8.54
CA SER A 111 6.08 16.57 -8.03
C SER A 111 6.25 16.83 -6.53
N VAL A 112 5.59 17.85 -5.97
CA VAL A 112 5.69 18.17 -4.53
C VAL A 112 5.07 17.06 -3.68
N LEU A 113 3.82 16.67 -3.97
CA LEU A 113 3.13 15.60 -3.24
C LEU A 113 3.85 14.27 -3.38
N ARG A 114 4.47 14.03 -4.54
CA ARG A 114 5.30 12.86 -4.80
C ARG A 114 6.52 12.82 -3.90
N THR A 115 7.27 13.92 -3.82
CA THR A 115 8.44 14.03 -2.93
C THR A 115 8.04 13.83 -1.48
N ASP A 116 7.00 14.52 -1.00
CA ASP A 116 6.51 14.40 0.37
C ASP A 116 6.10 12.95 0.72
N THR A 117 5.45 12.26 -0.23
CA THR A 117 5.03 10.86 -0.06
C THR A 117 6.22 9.90 0.01
N ILE A 118 7.25 10.13 -0.81
CA ILE A 118 8.49 9.33 -0.80
C ILE A 118 9.28 9.56 0.49
N ASP A 119 9.45 10.81 0.90
CA ASP A 119 10.18 11.17 2.12
C ASP A 119 9.51 10.58 3.36
N LEU A 120 8.16 10.64 3.41
CA LEU A 120 7.40 10.00 4.47
C LEU A 120 7.61 8.48 4.49
N LEU A 121 7.60 7.81 3.34
CA LEU A 121 7.90 6.37 3.27
C LEU A 121 9.30 6.07 3.78
N ILE A 122 10.32 6.80 3.31
CA ILE A 122 11.72 6.61 3.73
C ILE A 122 11.84 6.77 5.25
N GLN A 123 11.22 7.81 5.82
CA GLN A 123 11.20 8.02 7.26
C GLN A 123 10.58 6.82 8.00
N GLN A 124 9.42 6.33 7.54
CA GLN A 124 8.78 5.17 8.17
C GLN A 124 9.61 3.88 8.03
N LEU A 125 10.29 3.68 6.90
CA LEU A 125 11.19 2.53 6.69
C LEU A 125 12.39 2.57 7.64
N ILE A 126 13.00 3.74 7.84
CA ILE A 126 14.11 3.92 8.78
C ILE A 126 13.65 3.57 10.21
N LEU A 127 12.51 4.12 10.65
CA LEU A 127 11.94 3.86 11.97
C LEU A 127 11.62 2.36 12.16
N THR A 128 11.10 1.72 11.11
CA THR A 128 10.75 0.30 11.13
C THR A 128 11.98 -0.58 11.27
N LYS A 129 13.06 -0.26 10.54
CA LYS A 129 14.34 -0.95 10.66
C LYS A 129 14.95 -0.78 12.06
N GLN A 130 14.92 0.45 12.60
CA GLN A 130 15.42 0.74 13.95
C GLN A 130 14.63 -0.02 15.03
N ALA A 131 13.33 -0.20 14.83
CA ALA A 131 12.46 -0.96 15.73
C ALA A 131 12.61 -2.50 15.58
N GLY A 132 13.49 -2.99 14.70
CA GLY A 132 13.78 -4.40 14.52
C GLY A 132 12.68 -5.19 13.78
N PHE A 133 11.88 -4.53 12.95
CA PHE A 133 10.83 -5.17 12.15
C PHE A 133 11.38 -5.68 10.81
N TYR A 134 10.95 -6.88 10.42
CA TYR A 134 10.87 -7.22 9.00
C TYR A 134 9.84 -6.32 8.34
N HIS A 135 10.05 -5.96 7.08
CA HIS A 135 9.11 -5.08 6.38
C HIS A 135 8.93 -5.46 4.91
N ALA A 136 7.72 -5.20 4.42
CA ALA A 136 7.36 -5.30 3.02
C ALA A 136 6.64 -4.02 2.61
N VAL A 137 6.88 -3.56 1.38
CA VAL A 137 6.20 -2.41 0.79
C VAL A 137 5.54 -2.88 -0.49
N CYS A 138 4.24 -2.62 -0.63
CA CYS A 138 3.50 -2.90 -1.85
C CYS A 138 2.63 -1.69 -2.25
N GLY A 139 2.14 -1.72 -3.48
CA GLY A 139 1.29 -0.68 -4.05
C GLY A 139 1.86 -0.15 -5.36
N ASP A 140 1.43 1.04 -5.74
CA ASP A 140 1.80 1.65 -7.01
C ASP A 140 2.79 2.80 -6.77
N PHE A 141 3.98 2.64 -7.36
CA PHE A 141 5.09 3.58 -7.20
C PHE A 141 5.07 4.68 -8.27
N ASN A 142 4.26 4.53 -9.33
CA ASN A 142 4.28 5.39 -10.52
C ASN A 142 5.73 5.67 -10.99
N MET A 143 6.53 4.61 -11.06
CA MET A 143 7.96 4.67 -11.42
C MET A 143 8.27 3.75 -12.59
N HIS A 144 9.01 4.27 -13.55
CA HIS A 144 9.66 3.45 -14.57
C HIS A 144 10.99 2.95 -14.02
N LEU A 145 11.03 1.68 -13.62
CA LEU A 145 12.23 1.05 -13.08
C LEU A 145 13.31 0.80 -14.13
N ASP A 146 12.97 0.88 -15.42
CA ASP A 146 13.88 0.60 -16.53
C ASP A 146 15.16 1.43 -16.47
N LYS A 147 15.06 2.68 -16.00
CA LYS A 147 16.21 3.58 -15.80
C LYS A 147 17.25 3.02 -14.80
N TYR A 148 16.81 2.16 -13.88
CA TYR A 148 17.62 1.62 -12.78
C TYR A 148 18.08 0.18 -13.02
N TYR A 149 17.59 -0.50 -14.07
CA TYR A 149 18.03 -1.85 -14.40
C TYR A 149 19.55 -2.00 -14.58
N PRO A 150 20.28 -1.05 -15.20
CA PRO A 150 21.73 -1.18 -15.29
C PRO A 150 22.40 -1.28 -13.91
N ILE A 151 21.88 -0.54 -12.92
CA ILE A 151 22.38 -0.57 -11.53
C ILE A 151 22.07 -1.92 -10.88
N TYR A 152 20.85 -2.43 -11.05
CA TYR A 152 20.42 -3.69 -10.46
C TYR A 152 21.10 -4.92 -11.06
N PHE A 153 21.36 -4.92 -12.37
CA PHE A 153 21.96 -6.05 -13.08
C PHE A 153 23.49 -5.95 -13.21
N ASN A 154 24.14 -5.01 -12.50
CA ASN A 154 25.57 -4.73 -12.65
C ASN A 154 26.00 -4.52 -14.11
N GLN A 155 25.12 -3.98 -14.96
CA GLN A 155 25.47 -3.65 -16.33
C GLN A 155 26.05 -2.23 -16.33
N PRO A 156 27.30 -2.03 -16.77
CA PRO A 156 27.85 -0.70 -16.91
C PRO A 156 26.92 0.11 -17.81
N GLN A 157 26.57 1.33 -17.38
CA GLN A 157 25.76 2.23 -18.20
C GLN A 157 26.48 2.42 -19.54
N ILE A 158 25.94 1.82 -20.59
CA ILE A 158 26.33 2.18 -21.95
C ILE A 158 25.83 3.60 -22.09
N ALA A 159 26.75 4.55 -21.97
CA ALA A 159 26.49 5.96 -22.18
C ALA A 159 25.62 6.10 -23.43
N SER A 160 24.40 6.61 -23.27
CA SER A 160 23.55 6.88 -24.42
C SER A 160 24.32 7.83 -25.31
N LYS A 161 24.78 7.33 -26.46
CA LYS A 161 25.23 8.20 -27.54
C LYS A 161 24.03 9.06 -27.89
N HIS A 162 24.06 10.31 -27.46
CA HIS A 162 23.31 11.37 -28.11
C HIS A 162 23.74 11.34 -29.57
N ILE A 163 22.86 10.84 -30.44
CA ILE A 163 22.94 11.09 -31.87
C ILE A 163 22.00 12.28 -32.09
N HIS A 164 22.59 13.35 -32.63
CA HIS A 164 21.99 14.64 -32.96
C HIS A 164 20.76 14.51 -33.85
#